data_AF-A0A3S4TH27-F1
#
_entry.id   AF-A0A3S4TH27-F1
#
_cell.length_a   1.000
_cell.length_b   1.000
_cell.length_c   1.000
_cell.angle_alpha   90.00
_cell.angle_beta   90.00
_cell.angle_gamma   90.00
#
_symmetry.space_group_name_H-M   'P 1'
#
loop_
_entity.id
_entity.type
_entity.pdbx_description
1 polymer ?
#
loop_
_entity_poly.entity_id
_entity_poly.type
_entity_poly.pdbx_seq_one_letter_code
_entity_poly.pdbx_strand_id
1 'polypeptide(L)'
;MEYRNAVFVVTSEDSCPIYNVGEEIQIQDSAVSVDYEKPVCLILVRELHKALAKKPGEQRFTQMAMQRASFRCPGCTGSMRFEYKKERGFSTLQMNLLRIADK
;
A
#
# COMPACT_ATOMS: atom_id res chain seq x y z
N MET A 1 -7.72 -15.96 7.71
CA MET A 1 -7.84 -14.50 7.54
C MET A 1 -7.73 -14.22 6.06
N GLU A 2 -8.69 -13.54 5.46
CA GLU A 2 -8.60 -13.11 4.05
C GLU A 2 -7.96 -11.71 4.01
N TYR A 3 -6.87 -11.56 3.25
CA TYR A 3 -6.27 -10.25 3.00
C TYR A 3 -6.99 -9.57 1.84
N ARG A 4 -7.44 -8.33 2.05
CA ARG A 4 -8.08 -7.54 1.02
C ARG A 4 -7.02 -6.98 0.07
N ASN A 5 -7.31 -7.01 -1.22
CA ASN A 5 -6.47 -6.38 -2.22
C ASN A 5 -6.43 -4.86 -1.96
N ALA A 6 -5.23 -4.30 -1.94
CA ALA A 6 -5.02 -2.89 -1.61
C ALA A 6 -3.70 -2.41 -2.22
N VAL A 7 -3.64 -1.12 -2.55
CA VAL A 7 -2.38 -0.45 -2.88
C VAL A 7 -2.13 0.60 -1.82
N PHE A 8 -0.93 0.60 -1.26
CA PHE A 8 -0.44 1.64 -0.38
C PHE A 8 0.62 2.47 -1.09
N VAL A 9 0.72 3.74 -0.75
CA VAL A 9 1.79 4.63 -1.24
C VAL A 9 2.55 5.19 -0.05
N VAL A 10 3.88 5.23 -0.14
CA VAL A 10 4.74 5.87 0.85
C VAL A 10 4.60 7.38 0.73
N THR A 11 4.21 8.06 1.81
CA THR A 11 3.93 9.51 1.81
C THR A 11 5.03 10.33 2.48
N SER A 12 5.84 9.72 3.33
CA SER A 12 7.03 10.33 3.94
C SER A 12 8.01 9.26 4.35
N GLU A 13 9.31 9.42 4.09
CA GLU A 13 10.36 8.64 4.73
C GLU A 13 11.27 9.53 5.59
N ASP A 14 11.83 8.91 6.62
CA ASP A 14 12.94 9.42 7.39
C ASP A 14 13.95 8.28 7.55
N SER A 15 15.00 8.30 6.74
CA SER A 15 16.12 7.34 6.80
C SER A 15 15.71 5.87 6.64
N CYS A 16 14.62 5.58 5.91
CA CYS A 16 14.28 4.20 5.55
C CYS A 16 15.25 3.70 4.47
N PRO A 17 15.95 2.56 4.67
CA PRO A 17 16.95 2.09 3.72
C PRO A 17 16.38 1.33 2.52
N ILE A 18 15.07 1.03 2.52
CA ILE A 18 14.44 0.14 1.52
C ILE A 18 13.43 0.89 0.66
N TYR A 19 12.61 1.75 1.28
CA TYR A 19 11.47 2.39 0.62
C TYR A 19 11.58 3.92 0.65
N ASN A 20 11.13 4.56 -0.43
CA ASN A 20 11.15 6.02 -0.61
C ASN A 20 9.73 6.57 -0.82
N VAL A 21 9.55 7.87 -0.60
CA VAL A 21 8.32 8.61 -0.91
C VAL A 21 7.90 8.37 -2.36
N GLY A 22 6.60 8.12 -2.55
CA GLY A 22 5.98 7.90 -3.85
C GLY A 22 5.93 6.43 -4.27
N GLU A 23 6.66 5.54 -3.59
CA GLU A 23 6.68 4.13 -3.92
C GLU A 23 5.37 3.43 -3.53
N GLU A 24 5.01 2.44 -4.34
CA GLU A 24 3.77 1.70 -4.18
C GLU A 24 4.03 0.30 -3.61
N ILE A 25 3.16 -0.09 -2.70
CA ILE A 25 3.18 -1.40 -2.07
C ILE A 25 1.83 -2.04 -2.35
N GLN A 26 1.83 -3.08 -3.15
CA GLN A 26 0.62 -3.76 -3.58
C GLN A 26 0.39 -5.02 -2.75
N ILE A 27 -0.83 -5.20 -2.29
CA ILE A 27 -1.30 -6.43 -1.67
C ILE A 27 -2.31 -7.05 -2.62
N GLN A 28 -2.02 -8.25 -3.08
CA GLN A 28 -2.88 -9.01 -3.97
C GLN A 28 -2.80 -10.49 -3.62
N ASP A 29 -3.95 -11.16 -3.50
CA ASP A 29 -4.03 -12.61 -3.29
C ASP A 29 -3.16 -13.10 -2.11
N SER A 30 -3.15 -12.33 -1.01
CA SER A 30 -2.34 -12.59 0.19
C SER A 30 -0.82 -12.44 0.03
N ALA A 31 -0.35 -11.94 -1.10
CA ALA A 31 1.05 -11.62 -1.36
C ALA A 31 1.28 -10.09 -1.30
N VAL A 32 2.51 -9.71 -0.93
CA VAL A 32 2.97 -8.32 -0.97
C VAL A 32 3.97 -8.17 -2.12
N SER A 33 3.69 -7.24 -3.01
CA SER A 33 4.58 -6.84 -4.10
C SER A 33 5.08 -5.42 -3.86
N VAL A 34 6.37 -5.23 -4.13
CA VAL A 34 7.08 -3.94 -4.08
C VAL A 34 7.85 -3.78 -5.39
N ASP A 35 8.45 -2.62 -5.62
CA ASP A 35 9.27 -2.37 -6.81
C ASP A 35 10.36 -3.44 -7.02
N TYR A 36 10.72 -3.64 -8.29
CA TYR A 36 11.68 -4.66 -8.72
C TYR A 36 13.02 -4.54 -7.96
N GLU A 37 13.61 -5.69 -7.63
CA GLU A 37 14.89 -5.83 -6.89
C GLU A 37 14.88 -5.31 -5.44
N LYS A 38 13.74 -4.86 -4.91
CA LYS A 38 13.67 -4.45 -3.51
C LYS A 38 13.33 -5.63 -2.59
N PRO A 39 14.01 -5.74 -1.43
CA PRO A 39 13.63 -6.71 -0.43
C PRO A 39 12.27 -6.33 0.20
N VAL A 40 11.53 -7.34 0.62
CA VAL A 40 10.30 -7.14 1.42
C VAL A 40 10.67 -7.05 2.90
N CYS A 41 10.53 -5.87 3.49
CA CYS A 41 10.79 -5.66 4.91
C CYS A 41 9.71 -6.31 5.77
N LEU A 42 10.07 -7.28 6.61
CA LEU A 42 9.12 -7.98 7.48
C LEU A 42 8.47 -7.07 8.54
N ILE A 43 9.13 -5.97 8.91
CA ILE A 43 8.55 -4.95 9.80
C ILE A 43 7.41 -4.23 9.08
N LEU A 44 7.61 -3.86 7.81
CA LEU A 44 6.55 -3.27 7.00
C LEU A 44 5.38 -4.24 6.84
N VAL A 45 5.64 -5.52 6.52
CA VAL A 45 4.59 -6.54 6.38
C VAL A 45 3.73 -6.64 7.64
N ARG A 46 4.34 -6.58 8.84
CA ARG A 46 3.61 -6.55 10.11
C ARG A 46 2.70 -5.32 10.24
N GLU A 47 3.17 -4.14 9.84
CA GLU A 47 2.35 -2.93 9.88
C GLU A 47 1.25 -2.92 8.80
N LEU A 48 1.50 -3.50 7.63
CA LEU A 48 0.48 -3.72 6.60
C LEU A 48 -0.62 -4.64 7.11
N HIS A 49 -0.29 -5.73 7.81
CA HIS A 49 -1.29 -6.58 8.43
C HIS A 49 -2.18 -5.83 9.42
N LYS A 50 -1.60 -4.96 10.26
CA LYS A 50 -2.37 -4.11 11.18
C LYS A 50 -3.26 -3.12 10.42
N ALA A 51 -2.75 -2.54 9.33
CA ALA A 51 -3.49 -1.62 8.48
C ALA A 51 -4.70 -2.31 7.81
N LEU A 52 -4.53 -3.55 7.36
CA LEU A 52 -5.58 -4.37 6.74
C LEU A 52 -6.60 -4.92 7.74
N ALA A 53 -6.16 -5.22 8.97
CA ALA A 53 -7.01 -5.75 10.04
C ALA A 53 -8.02 -4.73 10.57
N LYS A 54 -7.73 -3.42 10.43
CA LYS A 54 -8.71 -2.38 10.74
C LYS A 54 -9.89 -2.50 9.78
N LYS A 55 -11.01 -3.04 10.28
CA LYS A 55 -12.27 -3.14 9.53
C LYS A 55 -12.81 -1.73 9.27
N PRO A 56 -13.24 -1.41 8.03
CA PRO A 56 -13.85 -0.12 7.70
C PRO A 56 -15.27 0.05 8.29
N GLY A 57 -15.63 -0.69 9.35
CA GLY A 57 -16.97 -0.69 9.96
C GLY A 57 -17.04 -0.22 11.41
N GLU A 58 -15.91 0.05 12.07
CA GLU A 58 -15.88 0.43 13.50
C GLU A 58 -15.71 1.94 13.73
N GLN A 59 -15.58 2.70 12.65
CA GLN A 59 -15.81 4.15 12.65
C GLN A 59 -16.84 4.40 11.55
N ARG A 60 -17.67 5.43 11.68
CA ARG A 60 -18.52 5.88 10.57
C ARG A 60 -17.59 6.43 9.47
N PHE A 61 -17.01 5.52 8.69
CA PHE A 61 -16.02 5.80 7.66
C PHE A 61 -16.74 6.39 6.44
N THR A 62 -16.84 7.72 6.41
CA THR A 62 -17.03 8.40 5.12
C THR A 62 -15.85 8.03 4.21
N GLN A 63 -16.04 8.00 2.89
CA GLN A 63 -14.93 7.80 1.93
C GLN A 63 -13.74 8.74 2.22
N MET A 64 -13.97 9.91 2.85
CA MET A 64 -12.94 10.82 3.33
C MET A 64 -12.06 10.30 4.49
N ALA A 65 -12.54 9.40 5.34
CA ALA A 65 -11.79 8.86 6.48
C ALA A 65 -10.81 7.76 6.04
N MET A 66 -11.20 6.92 5.06
CA MET A 66 -10.26 5.98 4.42
C MET A 66 -9.18 6.71 3.62
N GLN A 67 -9.54 7.87 3.04
CA GLN A 67 -8.63 8.77 2.31
C GLN A 67 -7.57 9.48 3.19
N ARG A 68 -7.57 9.31 4.51
CA ARG A 68 -6.61 9.97 5.44
C ARG A 68 -6.02 9.01 6.48
N ALA A 69 -6.24 7.71 6.36
CA ALA A 69 -5.65 6.74 7.27
C ALA A 69 -4.14 6.62 6.97
N SER A 70 -3.35 7.48 7.63
CA SER A 70 -1.89 7.45 7.59
C SER A 70 -1.39 6.40 8.57
N PHE A 71 -0.62 5.44 8.06
CA PHE A 71 0.02 4.38 8.83
C PHE A 71 1.50 4.69 8.97
N ARG A 72 2.09 4.25 10.08
CA ARG A 72 3.52 4.44 10.34
C ARG A 72 4.21 3.09 10.36
N CYS A 73 5.21 2.93 9.51
CA CYS A 73 6.22 1.89 9.67
C CYS A 73 7.32 2.47 10.59
N PRO A 74 7.57 1.88 11.77
CA PRO A 74 8.67 2.32 12.63
C PRO A 74 10.04 2.02 12.01
N GLY A 75 10.06 1.21 10.94
CA GLY A 75 11.21 0.82 10.13
C GLY A 75 12.29 0.07 10.90
N CYS A 76 13.46 -0.04 10.28
CA CYS A 76 14.61 -0.78 10.78
C CYS A 76 15.64 0.19 11.41
N THR A 77 16.17 1.12 10.61
CA THR A 77 17.08 2.19 11.06
C THR A 77 16.44 3.57 11.05
N GLY A 78 15.37 3.74 10.28
CA GLY A 78 14.57 4.95 10.17
C GLY A 78 13.09 4.62 10.17
N SER A 79 12.22 5.57 9.84
CA SER A 79 10.76 5.35 9.81
C SER A 79 10.13 5.87 8.53
N MET A 80 8.92 5.42 8.22
CA MET A 80 8.16 5.98 7.11
C MET A 80 6.67 5.97 7.40
N ARG A 81 5.93 6.79 6.66
CA ARG A 81 4.47 6.77 6.62
C ARG A 81 3.98 6.32 5.26
N PHE A 82 2.87 5.61 5.27
CA PHE A 82 2.22 5.13 4.07
C PHE A 82 0.70 5.20 4.24
N GLU A 83 0.00 5.35 3.12
CA GLU A 83 -1.44 5.57 3.07
C GLU A 83 -2.07 4.69 2.01
N TYR A 84 -3.37 4.39 2.13
CA TYR A 84 -4.10 3.77 1.03
C TYR A 84 -4.02 4.68 -0.20
N LYS A 85 -3.51 4.14 -1.31
CA LYS A 85 -3.57 4.81 -2.59
C LYS A 85 -5.04 4.94 -2.96
N LYS A 86 -5.51 6.18 -3.09
CA LYS A 86 -6.84 6.44 -3.65
C LYS A 86 -6.86 5.80 -5.03
N GLU A 87 -7.90 5.04 -5.36
CA GLU A 87 -8.19 4.72 -6.77
C GLU A 87 -8.37 6.05 -7.49
N ARG A 88 -7.28 6.60 -8.03
CA ARG A 88 -7.39 7.49 -9.15
C ARG A 88 -7.43 6.55 -10.34
N GLY A 89 -8.57 6.49 -11.01
CA GLY A 89 -8.75 5.77 -12.27
C GLY A 89 -7.84 6.33 -13.35
N PHE A 90 -6.54 6.05 -13.24
CA PHE A 90 -5.54 6.32 -14.26
C PHE A 90 -4.99 4.98 -14.73
N SER A 91 -5.88 4.15 -15.27
CA SER A 91 -5.47 3.26 -16.34
C SER A 91 -5.04 4.15 -17.50
N THR A 92 -3.77 4.18 -17.84
CA THR A 92 -3.38 4.72 -19.14
C THR A 92 -4.01 3.85 -20.23
N LEU A 93 -4.29 4.43 -21.39
CA LEU A 93 -4.91 3.70 -22.51
C LEU A 93 -4.09 2.45 -22.86
N GLN A 94 -2.76 2.55 -22.73
CA GLN A 94 -1.81 1.44 -22.92
C GLN A 94 -1.99 0.30 -21.92
N MET A 95 -2.17 0.58 -20.62
CA MET A 95 -2.44 -0.44 -19.60
C MET A 95 -3.79 -1.14 -19.82
N ASN A 96 -4.81 -0.41 -20.27
CA ASN A 96 -6.10 -1.01 -20.60
C ASN A 96 -6.02 -1.92 -21.83
N LEU A 97 -5.27 -1.52 -22.86
CA LEU A 97 -5.09 -2.33 -24.07
C LEU A 97 -4.32 -3.61 -23.78
N LEU A 98 -3.28 -3.57 -22.95
CA LEU A 98 -2.53 -4.77 -22.51
C LEU A 98 -3.45 -5.78 -21.80
N ARG A 99 -4.28 -5.30 -20.86
CA ARG A 99 -5.23 -6.15 -20.12
C ARG A 99 -6.28 -6.83 -21.01
N ILE A 100 -6.62 -6.23 -22.16
CA ILE A 100 -7.57 -6.80 -23.12
C ILE A 100 -6.90 -7.89 -23.98
N ALA A 101 -5.60 -7.74 -24.26
CA ALA A 101 -4.85 -8.69 -25.08
C ALA A 101 -4.52 -10.02 -24.36
N ASP A 102 -4.44 -10.01 -23.03
CA ASP A 102 -4.20 -11.21 -22.20
C ASP A 102 -5.48 -12.06 -21.93
N LYS A 103 -6.60 -11.76 -22.61
CA LYS A 103 -7.85 -12.53 -22.56
C LYS A 103 -8.17 -13.14 -23.92
#